data_AF-A0A2T9KAR2-F1
#
_entry.id   AF-A0A2T9KAR2-F1
#
_cell.length_a   1.000
_cell.length_b   1.000
_cell.length_c   1.000
_cell.angle_alpha   90.00
_cell.angle_beta   90.00
_cell.angle_gamma   90.00
#
_symmetry.space_group_name_H-M   'P 1'
#
loop_
_entity.id
_entity.type
_entity.pdbx_description
1 polymer ?
#
loop_
_entity_poly.entity_id
_entity_poly.type
_entity_poly.pdbx_seq_one_letter_code
_entity_poly.pdbx_strand_id
1 'polypeptide(L)'
;MSTTPEDLTDDDLLNLLTDDQLAELDNSIAEMFGAEGLDRAEALLVLARVYSMRAAERDEASALALLQLAAAMRRRAERLMQRPQ
;
A
#
# COMPACT_ATOMS: atom_id res chain seq x y z
N MET A 1 8.23 24.27 5.76
CA MET A 1 8.00 23.05 6.55
C MET A 1 8.14 21.90 5.58
N SER A 2 9.07 20.99 5.81
CA SER A 2 9.17 19.77 4.99
C SER A 2 8.13 18.81 5.52
N THR A 3 7.12 18.49 4.71
CA THR A 3 6.19 17.40 4.98
C THR A 3 6.98 16.10 4.91
N THR A 4 6.96 15.31 5.99
CA THR A 4 7.56 13.98 5.98
C THR A 4 6.58 12.98 5.37
N PRO A 5 7.05 11.86 4.79
CA PRO A 5 6.15 10.85 4.23
C PRO A 5 5.08 10.35 5.21
N GLU A 6 5.38 10.35 6.50
CA GLU A 6 4.46 9.93 7.58
C GLU A 6 3.29 10.90 7.80
N ASP A 7 3.43 12.15 7.37
CA ASP A 7 2.38 13.18 7.46
C ASP A 7 1.35 13.08 6.32
N LEU A 8 1.63 12.25 5.31
CA LEU A 8 0.80 12.10 4.11
C LEU A 8 -0.33 11.11 4.33
N THR A 9 -1.50 11.42 3.77
CA THR A 9 -2.61 10.46 3.71
C THR A 9 -2.34 9.36 2.68
N ASP A 10 -3.11 8.27 2.72
CA ASP A 10 -3.02 7.22 1.70
C ASP A 10 -3.23 7.78 0.28
N ASP A 11 -4.20 8.67 0.11
CA ASP A 11 -4.44 9.31 -1.19
C ASP A 11 -3.24 10.17 -1.62
N ASP A 12 -2.65 10.94 -0.71
CA ASP A 12 -1.45 11.74 -1.01
C ASP A 12 -0.28 10.84 -1.42
N LEU A 13 -0.04 9.75 -0.68
CA LEU A 13 1.03 8.78 -0.97
C LEU A 13 0.87 8.16 -2.36
N LEU A 14 -0.36 7.78 -2.72
CA LEU A 14 -0.65 7.18 -4.02
C LEU A 14 -0.62 8.21 -5.15
N ASN A 15 -1.01 9.47 -4.90
CA ASN A 15 -0.95 10.55 -5.88
C ASN A 15 0.49 11.00 -6.22
N LEU A 16 1.49 10.59 -5.44
CA LEU A 16 2.90 10.78 -5.78
C LEU A 16 3.40 9.79 -6.85
N LEU A 17 2.64 8.73 -7.14
CA LEU A 17 2.94 7.78 -8.20
C LEU A 17 2.29 8.23 -9.51
N THR A 18 2.93 7.93 -10.64
CA THR A 18 2.23 8.01 -11.94
C THR A 18 1.18 6.90 -12.04
N ASP A 19 0.21 7.08 -12.94
CA ASP A 19 -0.82 6.05 -13.20
C ASP A 19 -0.20 4.68 -13.54
N ASP A 20 0.89 4.66 -14.32
CA ASP A 20 1.61 3.44 -14.68
C ASP A 20 2.27 2.77 -13.47
N GLN A 21 2.94 3.56 -12.62
CA GLN A 21 3.58 3.06 -11.39
C GLN A 21 2.54 2.50 -10.41
N LEU A 22 1.39 3.16 -10.32
CA LEU A 22 0.29 2.74 -9.46
C LEU A 22 -0.35 1.44 -9.97
N ALA A 23 -0.52 1.31 -11.28
CA ALA A 23 -1.01 0.08 -11.91
C ALA A 23 -0.03 -1.08 -11.74
N GLU A 24 1.27 -0.83 -11.91
CA GLU A 24 2.32 -1.83 -11.67
C GLU A 24 2.32 -2.31 -10.21
N LEU A 25 2.26 -1.38 -9.25
CA LEU A 25 2.18 -1.70 -7.82
C LEU A 25 0.94 -2.54 -7.49
N ASP A 26 -0.23 -2.15 -7.98
CA ASP A 26 -1.47 -2.91 -7.80
C ASP A 26 -1.36 -4.34 -8.37
N ASN A 27 -0.73 -4.49 -9.53
CA ASN A 27 -0.50 -5.78 -10.18
C ASN A 27 0.49 -6.64 -9.39
N SER A 28 1.60 -6.06 -8.90
CA SER A 28 2.58 -6.79 -8.08
C SER A 28 1.97 -7.29 -6.77
N ILE A 29 1.12 -6.48 -6.12
CA ILE A 29 0.36 -6.92 -4.94
C ILE A 29 -0.57 -8.08 -5.31
N ALA A 30 -1.31 -7.96 -6.42
CA ALA A 30 -2.23 -9.01 -6.87
C ALA A 30 -1.50 -10.31 -7.20
N GLU A 31 -0.35 -10.25 -7.86
CA GLU A 31 0.46 -11.42 -8.23
C GLU A 31 1.02 -12.11 -6.98
N MET A 32 1.61 -11.33 -6.08
CA MET A 32 2.25 -11.84 -4.87
C MET A 32 1.26 -12.54 -3.92
N PHE A 33 0.03 -12.05 -3.80
CA PHE A 33 -0.97 -12.62 -2.89
C PHE A 33 -2.03 -13.49 -3.59
N GLY A 34 -2.21 -13.33 -4.89
CA GLY A 34 -3.23 -14.04 -5.67
C GLY A 34 -2.92 -15.51 -5.87
N ALA A 35 -1.64 -15.86 -6.08
CA ALA A 35 -1.24 -17.25 -6.37
C ALA A 35 -1.52 -18.24 -5.23
N GLU A 36 -1.52 -17.78 -3.97
CA GLU A 36 -1.74 -18.63 -2.79
C GLU A 36 -3.13 -18.44 -2.15
N GLY A 37 -4.03 -17.66 -2.77
CA GLY A 37 -5.34 -17.33 -2.18
C GLY A 37 -5.23 -16.47 -0.91
N LEU A 38 -4.10 -15.78 -0.76
CA LEU A 38 -3.78 -14.83 0.31
C LEU A 38 -4.24 -13.40 -0.02
N ASP A 39 -4.80 -13.20 -1.22
CA ASP A 39 -5.45 -11.95 -1.63
C ASP A 39 -6.79 -11.76 -0.91
N ARG A 40 -6.71 -11.63 0.41
CA ARG A 40 -7.81 -11.41 1.34
C ARG A 40 -7.63 -10.06 2.00
N ALA A 41 -8.75 -9.37 2.19
CA ALA A 41 -8.74 -8.03 2.74
C ALA A 41 -8.05 -7.98 4.11
N GLU A 42 -8.28 -8.96 4.99
CA GLU A 42 -7.65 -9.01 6.31
C GLU A 42 -6.12 -9.17 6.25
N ALA A 43 -5.61 -10.00 5.34
CA ALA A 43 -4.17 -10.22 5.17
C ALA A 43 -3.48 -8.95 4.67
N LEU A 44 -4.08 -8.27 3.67
CA LEU A 44 -3.59 -7.00 3.15
C LEU A 44 -3.55 -5.91 4.22
N LEU A 45 -4.58 -5.82 5.07
CA LEU A 45 -4.63 -4.85 6.17
C LEU A 45 -3.54 -5.10 7.23
N VAL A 46 -3.28 -6.37 7.57
CA VAL A 46 -2.20 -6.73 8.50
C VAL A 46 -0.84 -6.32 7.94
N LEU A 47 -0.57 -6.64 6.67
CA LEU A 47 0.70 -6.30 6.03
C LEU A 47 0.88 -4.80 5.86
N ALA A 48 -0.18 -4.07 5.48
CA ALA A 48 -0.16 -2.62 5.43
C ALA A 48 0.25 -2.01 6.77
N ARG A 49 -0.29 -2.53 7.89
CA ARG A 49 0.09 -2.09 9.23
C ARG A 49 1.56 -2.38 9.53
N VAL A 50 2.07 -3.56 9.16
CA VAL A 50 3.49 -3.92 9.34
C VAL A 50 4.39 -2.97 8.57
N TYR A 51 4.10 -2.71 7.29
CA TYR A 51 4.91 -1.80 6.48
C TYR A 51 4.85 -0.36 6.99
N SER A 52 3.69 0.14 7.43
CA SER A 52 3.59 1.45 8.08
C SER A 52 4.45 1.54 9.35
N MET A 53 4.47 0.51 10.21
CA MET A 53 5.35 0.51 11.39
C MET A 53 6.84 0.48 11.01
N ARG A 54 7.19 -0.25 9.94
CA ARG A 54 8.58 -0.36 9.48
C ARG A 54 9.08 0.90 8.79
N ALA A 55 8.20 1.71 8.21
CA ALA A 55 8.58 2.97 7.56
C ALA A 55 9.29 3.93 8.55
N ALA A 56 8.81 4.01 9.79
CA ALA A 56 9.38 4.85 10.84
C ALA A 56 10.83 4.49 11.24
N GLU A 57 11.32 3.32 10.83
CA GLU A 57 12.68 2.83 11.10
C GLU A 57 13.63 3.03 9.91
N ARG A 58 13.20 3.72 8.85
CA ARG A 58 13.92 3.82 7.57
C ARG A 58 14.27 5.26 7.20
N ASP A 59 15.17 5.40 6.24
CA ASP A 59 15.40 6.67 5.57
C ASP A 59 14.15 7.12 4.80
N GLU A 60 14.10 8.42 4.47
CA GLU A 60 12.91 9.06 3.91
C GLU A 60 12.42 8.41 2.60
N ALA A 61 13.33 8.01 1.70
CA ALA A 61 12.96 7.39 0.43
C ALA A 61 12.40 5.97 0.64
N SER A 62 13.05 5.19 1.49
CA SER A 62 12.56 3.86 1.88
C SER A 62 11.24 3.93 2.64
N ALA A 63 11.07 4.91 3.53
CA ALA A 63 9.84 5.14 4.28
C ALA A 63 8.69 5.48 3.33
N LEU A 64 8.92 6.38 2.36
CA LEU A 64 7.94 6.71 1.33
C LEU A 64 7.48 5.47 0.56
N ALA A 65 8.41 4.63 0.09
CA ALA A 65 8.06 3.42 -0.65
C ALA A 65 7.24 2.43 0.20
N LEU A 66 7.58 2.25 1.48
CA LEU A 66 6.83 1.39 2.40
C LEU A 66 5.43 1.92 2.69
N LEU A 67 5.28 3.24 2.83
CA LEU A 67 3.99 3.88 3.04
C LEU A 67 3.11 3.82 1.80
N GLN A 68 3.67 4.00 0.60
CA GLN A 68 2.97 3.80 -0.67
C GLN A 68 2.47 2.36 -0.85
N LEU A 69 3.32 1.37 -0.52
CA LEU A 69 2.92 -0.03 -0.52
C LEU A 69 1.77 -0.29 0.48
N ALA A 70 1.87 0.25 1.69
CA ALA A 70 0.82 0.11 2.70
C ALA A 70 -0.52 0.75 2.27
N ALA A 71 -0.47 1.94 1.68
CA ALA A 71 -1.65 2.63 1.13
C ALA A 71 -2.30 1.82 -0.01
N ALA A 72 -1.49 1.29 -0.94
CA ALA A 72 -1.99 0.45 -2.03
C ALA A 72 -2.66 -0.84 -1.52
N MET A 73 -2.08 -1.48 -0.49
CA MET A 73 -2.68 -2.65 0.16
C MET A 73 -4.02 -2.32 0.83
N ARG A 74 -4.14 -1.18 1.53
CA ARG A 74 -5.41 -0.72 2.14
C ARG A 74 -6.48 -0.47 1.07
N ARG A 75 -6.14 0.26 0.02
CA ARG A 75 -7.04 0.51 -1.12
C ARG A 75 -7.50 -0.79 -1.79
N ARG A 76 -6.61 -1.76 -1.96
CA ARG A 76 -6.98 -3.08 -2.52
C ARG A 76 -7.93 -3.82 -1.59
N ALA A 77 -7.65 -3.84 -0.29
CA ALA A 77 -8.52 -4.48 0.70
C ALA A 77 -9.94 -3.88 0.67
N GLU A 78 -10.06 -2.55 0.61
CA GLU A 78 -11.35 -1.86 0.47
C GLU A 78 -12.09 -2.30 -0.80
N ARG A 79 -11.40 -2.34 -1.95
CA ARG A 79 -11.97 -2.82 -3.22
C ARG A 79 -12.46 -4.26 -3.10
N LEU A 80 -11.71 -5.15 -2.43
CA LEU A 80 -12.13 -6.54 -2.21
C LEU A 80 -13.39 -6.63 -1.33
N MET A 81 -13.46 -5.82 -0.27
CA MET A 81 -14.64 -5.77 0.62
C MET A 81 -15.90 -5.23 -0.07
N GLN A 82 -15.74 -4.39 -1.10
CA GLN A 82 -16.85 -3.81 -1.86
C GLN A 82 -17.37 -4.71 -2.99
N ARG A 83 -16.65 -5.78 -3.35
CA ARG A 83 -17.10 -6.73 -4.39
C ARG A 83 -18.20 -7.63 -3.81
N PRO A 84 -19.38 -7.75 -4.47
CA PRO A 84 -20.35 -8.77 -4.09
C PRO A 84 -19.72 -10.16 -4.30
N GLN A 85 -19.85 -11.03 -3.29
CA GLN A 85 -19.42 -12.44 -3.35
C GLN A 85 -20.32 -13.24 -4.29
#